data_AF-A0A2I0N3B1-F1
#
_entry.id   AF-A0A2I0N3B1-F1
#
_cell.length_a   1.000
_cell.length_b   1.000
_cell.length_c   1.000
_cell.angle_alpha   90.00
_cell.angle_beta   90.00
_cell.angle_gamma   90.00
#
_symmetry.space_group_name_H-M   'P 1'
#
loop_
_entity.id
_entity.type
_entity.pdbx_description
1 polymer ?
#
loop_
_entity_poly.entity_id
_entity_poly.type
_entity_poly.pdbx_seq_one_letter_code
_entity_poly.pdbx_strand_id
1 'polypeptide(L)'
;MRKTISEVEVNIAYRWFLGDTLLDPILHFGTFSKNYVRRFKESLVFRALFENVLDSCIKYGGIDPQILFVDVTHVKVHAYKKKNHNEQIQKAASWYVDELEKEIGIGR
;
A
#
# COMPACT_ATOMS: atom_id res chain seq x y z
N MET A 1 -2.93 8.62 1.53
CA MET A 1 -4.39 8.78 1.37
C MET A 1 -4.83 9.87 0.39
N ARG A 2 -3.93 10.45 -0.43
CA ARG A 2 -4.33 11.51 -1.39
C ARG A 2 -5.37 11.03 -2.42
N LYS A 3 -5.20 9.82 -2.97
CA LYS A 3 -6.16 9.22 -3.91
C LYS A 3 -7.53 8.99 -3.28
N THR A 4 -7.55 8.45 -2.05
CA THR A 4 -8.78 8.17 -1.30
C THR A 4 -9.60 9.43 -1.03
N ILE A 5 -8.93 10.56 -0.78
CA ILE A 5 -9.59 11.87 -0.59
C ILE A 5 -10.24 12.33 -1.89
N SER A 6 -9.53 12.24 -3.01
CA SER A 6 -10.10 12.55 -4.32
C SER A 6 -11.28 11.62 -4.66
N GLU A 7 -11.22 10.35 -4.27
CA GLU A 7 -12.32 9.42 -4.50
C GLU A 7 -13.54 9.71 -3.61
N VAL A 8 -13.36 10.21 -2.38
CA VAL A 8 -14.46 10.60 -1.47
C VAL A 8 -15.32 11.73 -2.04
N GLU A 9 -14.76 12.58 -2.89
CA GLU A 9 -15.48 13.66 -3.57
C GLU A 9 -16.62 13.13 -4.44
N VAL A 10 -16.39 12.00 -5.09
CA VAL A 10 -17.31 11.41 -6.08
C VAL A 10 -17.96 10.11 -5.60
N ASN A 11 -17.37 9.42 -4.63
CA ASN A 11 -17.80 8.10 -4.19
C ASN A 11 -18.63 8.17 -2.90
N ILE A 12 -19.94 7.94 -3.05
CA ILE A 12 -20.92 7.93 -1.96
C ILE A 12 -20.61 6.82 -0.94
N ALA A 13 -20.12 5.67 -1.38
CA ALA A 13 -19.81 4.56 -0.47
C ALA A 13 -18.69 4.94 0.51
N TYR A 14 -17.71 5.73 0.07
CA TYR A 14 -16.66 6.21 0.95
C TYR A 14 -17.15 7.27 1.93
N ARG A 15 -18.02 8.19 1.51
CA ARG A 15 -18.67 9.13 2.44
C ARG A 15 -19.49 8.40 3.50
N TRP A 16 -20.30 7.42 3.09
CA TRP A 16 -21.06 6.58 4.01
C TRP A 16 -20.15 5.83 4.99
N PHE A 17 -19.04 5.25 4.51
CA PHE A 17 -18.09 4.54 5.36
C PHE A 17 -17.46 5.44 6.43
N LEU A 18 -17.20 6.71 6.08
CA LEU A 18 -16.65 7.70 7.00
C LEU A 18 -17.67 8.28 7.98
N GLY A 19 -18.96 8.08 7.71
CA GLY A 19 -20.06 8.66 8.48
C GLY A 19 -20.38 10.10 8.11
N ASP A 20 -19.94 10.56 6.92
CA ASP A 20 -20.20 11.90 6.41
C ASP A 20 -21.51 11.95 5.61
N THR A 21 -22.23 13.07 5.72
CA THR A 21 -23.40 13.33 4.88
C THR A 21 -22.95 13.81 3.50
N LEU A 22 -23.78 13.62 2.47
CA LEU A 22 -23.49 14.06 1.11
C LEU A 22 -23.20 15.57 0.98
N LEU A 23 -23.74 16.37 1.91
CA LEU A 23 -23.62 17.83 1.92
C LEU A 23 -22.43 18.32 2.74
N ASP A 24 -21.76 17.45 3.48
CA ASP A 24 -20.66 17.84 4.35
C ASP A 24 -19.38 18.10 3.53
N PRO A 25 -18.59 19.11 3.93
CA PRO A 25 -17.31 19.40 3.28
C PRO A 25 -16.34 18.24 3.46
N ILE A 26 -15.47 18.04 2.47
CA ILE A 26 -14.52 16.92 2.48
C ILE A 26 -13.56 17.08 3.67
N LEU A 27 -13.51 16.04 4.50
CA LEU A 27 -12.65 16.01 5.67
C LEU A 27 -11.16 16.06 5.30
N HIS A 28 -10.39 16.76 6.13
CA HIS A 28 -8.93 16.76 6.04
C HIS A 28 -8.37 15.33 6.14
N PHE A 29 -7.24 15.05 5.48
CA PHE A 29 -6.63 13.71 5.40
C PHE A 29 -6.41 13.05 6.77
N GLY A 30 -6.15 13.85 7.81
CA GLY A 30 -5.95 13.36 9.18
C GLY A 30 -7.22 12.82 9.84
N THR A 31 -8.40 13.19 9.35
CA THR A 31 -9.68 12.72 9.89
C THR A 31 -9.93 11.26 9.56
N PHE A 32 -9.45 10.78 8.41
CA PHE A 32 -9.47 9.36 8.05
C PHE A 32 -8.75 8.52 9.10
N SER A 33 -7.51 8.88 9.44
CA SER A 33 -6.73 8.17 10.47
C SER A 33 -7.45 8.16 11.82
N LYS A 34 -8.09 9.27 12.21
CA LYS A 34 -8.88 9.34 13.45
C LYS A 34 -10.15 8.48 13.37
N ASN A 35 -10.83 8.42 12.22
CA ASN A 35 -12.01 7.58 12.01
C ASN A 35 -11.64 6.10 12.16
N TYR A 36 -10.53 5.65 11.55
CA TYR A 36 -10.03 4.29 11.71
C TYR A 36 -9.79 3.92 13.17
N VAL A 37 -9.06 4.76 13.92
CA VAL A 37 -8.78 4.50 15.34
C VAL A 37 -10.07 4.46 16.16
N ARG A 38 -11.04 5.33 15.89
CA ARG A 38 -12.31 5.37 16.64
C ARG A 38 -13.21 4.18 16.32
N ARG A 39 -13.38 3.86 15.03
CA ARG A 39 -14.32 2.82 14.56
C ARG A 39 -13.84 1.41 14.85
N PHE A 40 -12.53 1.19 14.83
CA PHE A 40 -11.93 -0.12 15.01
C PHE A 40 -11.15 -0.25 16.32
N LYS A 41 -11.35 0.68 17.27
CA LYS A 41 -10.60 0.71 18.55
C LYS A 41 -10.60 -0.64 19.28
N GLU A 42 -11.76 -1.27 19.33
CA GLU A 42 -11.99 -2.54 20.02
C GLU A 42 -12.04 -3.73 19.05
N SER A 43 -11.79 -3.47 17.76
CA SER A 43 -11.84 -4.50 16.72
C SER A 43 -10.51 -5.22 16.61
N LEU A 44 -10.57 -6.54 16.58
CA LEU A 44 -9.41 -7.39 16.31
C LEU A 44 -9.14 -7.58 14.81
N VAL A 45 -9.92 -6.95 13.92
CA VAL A 45 -9.80 -7.15 12.47
C VAL A 45 -8.40 -6.79 11.96
N PHE A 46 -7.83 -5.68 12.41
CA PHE A 46 -6.48 -5.30 12.01
C PHE A 46 -5.42 -6.25 12.55
N ARG A 47 -5.61 -6.75 13.76
CA ARG A 47 -4.73 -7.75 14.36
C ARG A 47 -4.78 -9.06 13.57
N ALA A 48 -5.97 -9.57 13.30
CA ALA A 48 -6.16 -10.80 12.54
C ALA A 48 -5.63 -10.67 11.10
N LEU A 49 -5.85 -9.52 10.45
CA LEU A 49 -5.28 -9.24 9.13
C LEU A 49 -3.74 -9.25 9.17
N PHE A 50 -3.16 -8.59 10.17
CA PHE A 50 -1.71 -8.55 10.35
C PHE A 50 -1.14 -9.94 10.63
N GLU A 51 -1.75 -10.71 11.52
CA GLU A 51 -1.37 -12.10 11.82
C GLU A 51 -1.43 -12.97 10.56
N ASN A 52 -2.49 -12.88 9.76
CA ASN A 52 -2.60 -13.63 8.49
C ASN A 52 -1.50 -13.27 7.47
N VAL A 53 -1.17 -11.99 7.35
CA VAL A 53 -0.09 -11.53 6.46
C VAL A 53 1.25 -12.03 7.00
N LEU A 54 1.47 -11.93 8.31
CA LEU A 54 2.68 -12.40 8.96
C LEU A 54 2.88 -13.91 8.76
N ASP A 55 1.84 -14.71 8.98
CA ASP A 55 1.84 -16.15 8.78
C ASP A 55 2.17 -16.51 7.33
N SER A 56 1.62 -15.74 6.39
CA SER A 56 1.95 -15.90 4.97
C SER A 56 3.43 -15.60 4.71
N CYS A 57 3.98 -14.52 5.26
CA CYS A 57 5.40 -14.18 5.11
C CYS A 57 6.33 -15.25 5.72
N ILE A 58 5.98 -15.79 6.89
CA ILE A 58 6.73 -16.88 7.53
C ILE A 58 6.67 -18.14 6.65
N LYS A 59 5.48 -18.50 6.16
CA LYS A 59 5.27 -19.68 5.31
C LYS A 59 6.10 -19.64 4.01
N TYR A 60 6.26 -18.47 3.41
CA TYR A 60 7.08 -18.29 2.20
C TYR A 60 8.57 -18.01 2.50
N GLY A 61 9.01 -18.13 3.75
CA GLY A 61 10.41 -17.94 4.15
C GLY A 61 10.90 -16.50 4.08
N GLY A 62 9.99 -15.52 4.01
CA GLY A 62 10.33 -14.10 3.94
C GLY A 62 10.70 -13.49 5.29
N ILE A 63 10.39 -14.16 6.40
CA ILE A 63 10.67 -13.70 7.77
C ILE A 63 11.15 -14.89 8.60
N ASP A 64 12.29 -14.71 9.28
CA ASP A 64 12.74 -15.64 10.32
C ASP A 64 11.97 -15.36 11.63
N PRO A 65 11.22 -16.34 12.18
CA PRO A 65 10.48 -16.18 13.43
C PRO A 65 11.33 -15.74 14.63
N GLN A 66 12.64 -15.99 14.61
CA GLN A 66 13.54 -15.58 15.69
C GLN A 66 13.72 -14.06 15.78
N ILE A 67 13.49 -13.32 14.68
CA ILE A 67 13.63 -11.86 14.61
C ILE A 67 12.32 -11.16 15.00
N LEU A 68 11.20 -11.89 15.04
CA LEU A 68 9.85 -11.33 15.26
C LEU A 68 9.68 -10.70 16.65
N PHE A 69 10.44 -11.16 17.65
CA PHE A 69 10.33 -10.70 19.05
C PHE A 69 11.32 -9.59 19.43
N VAL A 70 12.03 -9.01 18.47
CA VAL A 70 12.97 -7.92 18.75
C VAL A 70 12.21 -6.60 18.92
N ASP A 71 12.43 -5.93 20.05
CA ASP A 71 11.92 -4.59 20.32
C ASP A 71 12.31 -3.62 19.19
N VAL A 72 11.30 -3.23 18.40
CA VAL A 72 11.46 -2.44 17.17
C VAL A 72 11.91 -1.01 17.47
N THR A 73 11.93 -0.58 18.72
CA THR A 73 12.53 0.72 19.11
C THR A 73 14.02 0.82 18.77
N HIS A 74 14.72 -0.31 18.65
CA HIS A 74 16.16 -0.37 18.32
C HIS A 74 16.49 -1.13 17.03
N VAL A 75 15.47 -1.69 16.35
CA VAL A 75 15.67 -2.26 15.03
C VAL A 75 15.83 -1.11 14.05
N LYS A 76 17.08 -0.84 13.63
CA LYS A 76 17.35 -0.01 12.45
C LYS A 76 16.59 -0.60 11.28
N VAL A 77 15.45 -0.02 10.95
CA VAL A 77 14.70 -0.34 9.74
C VAL A 77 15.67 -0.18 8.58
N HIS A 78 16.04 -1.29 7.94
CA HIS A 78 16.85 -1.26 6.74
C HIS A 78 15.96 -0.80 5.57
N ALA A 79 15.52 0.46 5.61
CA ALA A 79 14.77 1.13 4.56
C ALA A 79 15.68 1.52 3.38
N TYR A 80 16.63 0.67 3.03
CA TYR A 80 17.53 0.93 1.92
C TYR A 80 16.81 0.60 0.61
N LYS A 81 16.03 1.56 0.10
CA LYS A 81 15.32 1.50 -1.20
C LYS A 81 16.23 1.42 -2.44
N LYS A 82 17.53 1.14 -2.27
CA LYS A 82 18.53 1.02 -3.33
C LYS A 82 19.46 -0.15 -3.07
N LYS A 83 18.94 -1.37 -3.12
CA LYS A 83 19.71 -2.50 -3.63
C LYS A 83 18.87 -3.13 -4.73
N ASN A 84 19.03 -2.58 -5.94
CA ASN A 84 18.73 -3.36 -7.13
C ASN A 84 19.60 -4.60 -7.02
N HIS A 85 18.99 -5.75 -6.74
CA HIS A 85 19.61 -7.00 -7.11
C HIS A 85 19.62 -6.96 -8.63
N ASN A 86 20.79 -6.69 -9.22
CA ASN A 86 20.99 -6.83 -10.65
C ASN A 86 20.99 -8.33 -10.95
N GLU A 87 19.83 -8.97 -10.89
CA GLU A 87 19.63 -10.17 -11.66
C GLU A 87 19.55 -9.74 -13.12
N GLN A 88 20.42 -10.31 -13.94
CA GLN A 88 20.37 -10.12 -15.39
C GLN A 88 19.10 -10.82 -15.90
N ILE A 89 17.96 -10.13 -15.83
CA ILE A 89 16.76 -10.56 -16.53
C ILE A 89 17.05 -10.36 -18.02
N GLN A 90 17.34 -11.50 -18.68
CA GLN A 90 17.69 -11.55 -20.09
C GLN A 90 16.55 -10.96 -20.92
N LYS A 91 16.83 -9.82 -21.59
CA LYS A 91 16.42 -9.43 -22.95
C LYS A 91 14.96 -9.65 -23.42
N ALA A 92 13.99 -9.87 -22.55
CA ALA A 92 12.59 -10.04 -22.96
C ALA A 92 11.78 -8.74 -22.97
N ALA A 93 12.27 -7.65 -22.37
CA ALA A 93 11.53 -6.37 -22.30
C ALA A 93 12.02 -5.31 -23.30
N SER A 94 13.23 -5.47 -23.88
CA SER A 94 13.79 -4.47 -24.79
C SER A 94 13.05 -4.40 -26.13
N TRP A 95 12.65 -5.55 -26.68
CA TRP A 95 11.99 -5.61 -28.00
C TRP A 95 10.61 -4.96 -28.00
N TYR A 96 9.87 -5.04 -26.88
CA TYR A 96 8.52 -4.48 -26.79
C TYR A 96 8.55 -2.95 -26.71
N VAL A 97 9.59 -2.38 -26.10
CA VAL A 97 9.80 -0.93 -26.01
C VAL A 97 10.20 -0.36 -27.37
N ASP A 98 11.08 -1.04 -28.10
CA ASP A 98 11.51 -0.62 -29.44
C ASP A 98 10.36 -0.63 -30.47
N GLU A 99 9.43 -1.59 -30.36
CA GLU A 99 8.24 -1.67 -31.21
C GLU A 99 7.27 -0.51 -30.92
N LEU A 100 7.02 -0.21 -29.64
CA LEU A 100 6.16 0.90 -29.22
C LEU A 100 6.72 2.26 -29.67
N GLU A 101 8.03 2.48 -29.59
CA GLU A 101 8.64 3.73 -30.06
C GLU A 101 8.50 3.93 -31.56
N LYS A 102 8.55 2.85 -32.36
CA LYS A 102 8.27 2.90 -33.80
C LYS A 102 6.81 3.24 -34.08
N GLU A 103 5.85 2.65 -33.36
CA GLU A 103 4.43 2.97 -33.56
C GLU A 103 4.12 4.43 -33.22
N ILE A 104 4.72 4.97 -32.16
CA ILE A 104 4.53 6.36 -31.74
C ILE A 104 5.20 7.35 -32.72
N GLY A 105 6.34 6.98 -33.32
CA GLY A 105 7.09 7.82 -34.25
C GLY A 105 6.50 7.95 -35.67
N ILE A 106 5.55 7.10 -36.05
CA ILE A 106 4.89 7.13 -37.38
C ILE A 106 3.67 8.07 -37.39
N GLY A 107 3.24 8.57 -36.24
CA GLY A 107 2.05 9.41 -36.07
C GLY A 107 2.27 10.94 -36.07
N ARG A 108 3.35 11.45 -36.68
CA ARG A 108 3.58 12.89 -36.85
C ARG A 108 4.00 13.28 -38.25
#